data_AF-A0A3D5V1J7-F1
#
_entry.id   AF-A0A3D5V1J7-F1
#
_cell.length_a   1.000
_cell.length_b   1.000
_cell.length_c   1.000
_cell.angle_alpha   90.00
_cell.angle_beta   90.00
_cell.angle_gamma   90.00
#
_symmetry.space_group_name_H-M   'P 1'
#
loop_
_entity.id
_entity.type
_entity.pdbx_description
1 polymer ?
#
loop_
_entity_poly.entity_id
_entity_poly.type
_entity_poly.pdbx_seq_one_letter_code
_entity_poly.pdbx_strand_id
1 'polypeptide(L)'
;GGNAAVSDNAAVAGIHGTVADLIQVNEGFEIAMDVVLGSALQHIVIENEASARKAIEWLKSSSRGRATFLPLDLIEERGRGAAFAKNELDRFGAVPAVTVVQTDAHY
;
A
#
# COMPACT_ATOMS: atom_id res chain seq x y z
N GLY A 1 4.84 14.20 9.25
CA GLY A 1 4.67 13.96 10.70
C GLY A 1 3.39 13.24 11.09
N GLY A 2 2.71 12.51 10.18
CA GLY A 2 1.44 11.83 10.48
C GLY A 2 1.56 10.36 10.88
N ASN A 3 2.61 9.65 10.42
CA ASN A 3 2.64 8.18 10.50
C ASN A 3 3.16 7.61 11.83
N ALA A 4 4.07 8.33 12.50
CA ALA A 4 4.63 7.90 13.79
C ALA A 4 3.57 7.77 14.91
N ALA A 5 2.40 8.37 14.72
CA ALA A 5 1.32 8.39 15.69
C ALA A 5 0.56 7.06 15.82
N VAL A 6 0.66 6.17 14.82
CA VAL A 6 -0.17 4.96 14.73
C VAL A 6 0.58 3.71 15.23
N SER A 7 1.91 3.71 15.17
CA SER A 7 2.75 2.54 15.49
C SER A 7 2.91 2.24 16.99
N ASP A 8 2.68 3.22 17.87
CA ASP A 8 3.01 3.11 19.30
C ASP A 8 1.83 2.76 20.22
N ASN A 9 0.64 2.51 19.66
CA ASN A 9 -0.55 2.29 20.49
C ASN A 9 -1.14 0.89 20.28
N ALA A 10 -1.15 0.09 21.35
CA ALA A 10 -1.89 -1.17 21.45
C ALA A 10 -3.40 -1.02 21.10
N ALA A 11 -3.90 0.21 20.98
CA ALA A 11 -5.25 0.56 20.56
C ALA A 11 -5.59 0.25 19.09
N VAL A 12 -4.60 0.03 18.21
CA VAL A 12 -4.86 -0.29 16.79
C VAL A 12 -4.14 -1.57 16.37
N ALA A 13 -4.58 -2.68 16.95
CA ALA A 13 -4.12 -4.01 16.56
C ALA A 13 -4.36 -4.29 15.07
N GLY A 14 -3.46 -5.07 14.47
CA GLY A 14 -3.58 -5.53 13.09
C GLY A 14 -3.01 -4.59 12.03
N ILE A 15 -2.23 -3.57 12.39
CA ILE A 15 -1.51 -2.74 11.39
C ILE A 15 -0.20 -3.40 10.99
N HIS A 16 0.05 -3.46 9.69
CA HIS A 16 1.24 -4.09 9.10
C HIS A 16 2.30 -3.06 8.72
N GLY A 17 1.89 -1.83 8.40
CA GLY A 17 2.76 -0.75 7.98
C GLY A 17 2.10 0.11 6.90
N THR A 18 2.84 1.05 6.34
CA THR A 18 2.42 1.74 5.13
C THR A 18 2.81 0.94 3.88
N VAL A 19 2.22 1.26 2.73
CA VAL A 19 2.66 0.65 1.45
C VAL A 19 4.16 0.87 1.23
N ALA A 20 4.70 2.05 1.55
CA ALA A 20 6.13 2.33 1.45
C ALA A 20 7.01 1.43 2.33
N ASP A 21 6.50 1.00 3.48
CA ASP A 21 7.24 0.10 4.39
C ASP A 21 7.25 -1.34 3.88
N LEU A 22 6.29 -1.71 3.03
CA LEU A 22 5.99 -3.10 2.63
C LEU A 22 6.43 -3.45 1.20
N ILE A 23 6.88 -2.46 0.43
CA ILE A 23 7.37 -2.66 -0.92
C ILE A 23 8.85 -2.30 -1.04
N GLN A 24 9.56 -3.02 -1.89
CA GLN A 24 10.90 -2.66 -2.33
C GLN A 24 10.89 -2.44 -3.84
N VAL A 25 11.44 -1.31 -4.27
CA VAL A 25 11.52 -0.95 -5.69
C VAL A 25 12.92 -1.26 -6.21
N ASN A 26 13.01 -1.83 -7.41
CA ASN A 26 14.30 -2.08 -8.06
C ASN A 26 15.06 -0.77 -8.32
N GLU A 27 16.38 -0.84 -8.23
CA GLU A 27 17.27 0.31 -8.45
C GLU A 27 16.99 0.99 -9.79
N GLY A 28 16.89 2.33 -9.77
CA GLY A 28 16.65 3.16 -10.94
C GLY A 28 15.17 3.41 -11.27
N PHE A 29 14.23 2.80 -10.55
CA PHE A 29 12.79 3.01 -10.72
C PHE A 29 12.13 3.81 -9.59
N GLU A 30 12.88 4.22 -8.57
CA GLU A 30 12.36 4.84 -7.35
C GLU A 30 11.55 6.10 -7.65
N ILE A 31 12.08 6.99 -8.49
CA ILE A 31 11.40 8.24 -8.87
C ILE A 31 10.11 7.94 -9.65
N ALA A 32 10.15 7.00 -10.59
CA ALA A 32 8.98 6.65 -11.38
C ALA A 32 7.86 6.08 -10.49
N MET A 33 8.23 5.22 -9.53
CA MET A 33 7.28 4.64 -8.57
C MET A 33 6.75 5.68 -7.59
N ASP A 34 7.59 6.58 -7.09
CA ASP A 34 7.16 7.68 -6.20
C ASP A 34 6.16 8.61 -6.90
N VAL A 35 6.43 8.97 -8.16
CA VAL A 35 5.52 9.80 -8.96
C VAL A 35 4.18 9.10 -9.23
N VAL A 36 4.20 7.81 -9.59
CA VAL A 36 2.97 7.08 -9.94
C VAL A 36 2.13 6.74 -8.70
N LEU A 37 2.77 6.34 -7.60
CA LEU A 37 2.06 5.96 -6.38
C LEU A 37 1.68 7.19 -5.54
N GLY A 38 2.55 8.21 -5.48
CA GLY A 38 2.33 9.43 -4.73
C GLY A 38 1.84 9.17 -3.31
N SER A 39 0.70 9.76 -2.93
CA SER A 39 0.13 9.58 -1.59
C SER A 39 -0.30 8.14 -1.25
N ALA A 40 -0.43 7.26 -2.25
CA ALA A 40 -0.75 5.85 -2.03
C ALA A 40 0.35 5.13 -1.24
N LEU A 41 1.61 5.59 -1.34
CA LEU A 41 2.72 5.09 -0.52
C LEU A 41 2.48 5.23 0.99
N GLN A 42 1.64 6.19 1.39
CA GLN A 42 1.30 6.47 2.78
C GLN A 42 0.03 5.76 3.24
N HIS A 43 -0.62 4.97 2.38
CA HIS A 43 -1.77 4.17 2.77
C HIS A 43 -1.33 3.07 3.73
N ILE A 44 -2.15 2.79 4.74
CA ILE A 44 -1.83 1.87 5.82
C ILE A 44 -2.43 0.50 5.52
N VAL A 45 -1.59 -0.52 5.40
CA VAL A 45 -2.02 -1.91 5.27
C VAL A 45 -2.42 -2.44 6.65
N ILE A 46 -3.60 -3.07 6.71
CA ILE A 46 -4.21 -3.54 7.95
C ILE A 46 -4.88 -4.89 7.74
N GLU A 47 -4.85 -5.74 8.77
CA GLU A 47 -5.27 -7.14 8.73
C GLU A 47 -6.66 -7.34 8.12
N ASN A 48 -7.66 -6.56 8.58
CA ASN A 48 -9.04 -6.73 8.14
C ASN A 48 -9.93 -5.49 8.33
N GLU A 49 -11.13 -5.51 7.75
CA GLU A 49 -12.09 -4.40 7.83
C GLU A 49 -12.43 -4.03 9.28
N ALA A 50 -12.58 -5.02 10.16
CA ALA A 50 -12.91 -4.80 11.56
C ALA A 50 -11.81 -4.01 12.29
N SER A 51 -10.54 -4.30 11.98
CA SER A 51 -9.38 -3.56 12.51
C SER A 51 -9.32 -2.15 11.93
N ALA A 52 -9.62 -1.99 10.63
CA ALA A 52 -9.68 -0.67 9.97
C ALA A 52 -10.73 0.24 10.61
N ARG A 53 -11.91 -0.30 10.94
CA ARG A 53 -12.98 0.46 11.59
C ARG A 53 -12.55 1.00 12.95
N LYS A 54 -11.91 0.16 13.78
CA LYS A 54 -11.36 0.56 15.09
C LYS A 54 -10.29 1.65 14.93
N ALA A 55 -9.41 1.51 13.95
CA ALA A 55 -8.37 2.50 13.64
C ALA A 55 -8.98 3.88 13.30
N ILE A 56 -10.02 3.89 12.46
CA ILE A 56 -10.73 5.10 12.05
C ILE A 56 -11.42 5.76 13.24
N GLU A 57 -12.08 4.99 14.10
CA GLU A 57 -12.72 5.50 15.32
C GLU A 57 -11.70 6.12 16.27
N TRP A 58 -10.55 5.49 16.44
CA TRP A 58 -9.45 6.02 17.24
C TRP A 58 -8.88 7.33 16.67
N LEU A 59 -8.69 7.45 15.35
CA LEU A 59 -8.24 8.69 14.72
C LEU A 59 -9.22 9.84 14.93
N LYS A 60 -10.53 9.55 14.82
CA LYS A 60 -11.60 10.52 15.05
C LYS A 60 -11.63 11.00 16.50
N SER A 61 -11.57 10.08 17.47
CA SER A 61 -11.64 10.44 18.90
C SER A 61 -10.39 11.17 19.40
N SER A 62 -9.24 10.95 18.76
CA SER A 62 -7.96 11.56 19.12
C SER A 62 -7.64 12.86 18.35
N SER A 63 -8.52 13.32 17.44
CA SER A 63 -8.29 14.48 16.56
C SER A 63 -6.97 14.41 15.76
N ARG A 64 -6.51 13.20 15.44
CA ARG A 64 -5.22 12.95 14.77
C ARG A 64 -5.29 13.02 13.24
N GLY A 65 -6.41 13.49 12.70
CA GLY A 65 -6.60 13.69 11.26
C GLY A 65 -7.25 12.49 10.57
N ARG A 66 -6.86 12.25 9.32
CA ARG A 66 -7.42 11.20 8.44
C ARG A 66 -6.28 10.35 7.89
N ALA A 67 -6.55 9.07 7.70
CA ALA A 67 -5.67 8.12 7.02
C ALA A 67 -6.49 7.23 6.08
N THR A 68 -5.84 6.64 5.09
CA THR A 68 -6.43 5.61 4.23
C THR A 68 -5.91 4.26 4.68
N PHE A 69 -6.85 3.33 4.93
CA PHE A 69 -6.54 1.96 5.32
C PHE A 69 -6.86 1.01 4.17
N LEU A 70 -6.01 0.00 3.98
CA LEU A 70 -6.12 -1.05 2.99
C LEU A 70 -6.28 -2.39 3.74
N PRO A 71 -7.53 -2.85 3.96
CA PRO A 71 -7.79 -4.11 4.64
C PRO A 71 -7.43 -5.29 3.75
N LEU A 72 -6.54 -6.18 4.20
CA LEU A 72 -6.07 -7.32 3.40
C LEU A 72 -7.22 -8.25 3.00
N ASP A 73 -8.20 -8.46 3.88
CA ASP A 73 -9.39 -9.28 3.63
C ASP A 73 -10.35 -8.70 2.56
N LEU A 74 -10.24 -7.42 2.22
CA LEU A 74 -11.03 -6.75 1.19
C LEU A 74 -10.27 -6.55 -0.13
N ILE A 75 -8.97 -6.80 -0.15
CA ILE A 75 -8.18 -6.74 -1.38
C ILE A 75 -8.47 -8.01 -2.18
N GLU A 76 -9.30 -7.87 -3.20
CA GLU A 76 -9.41 -8.91 -4.23
C GLU A 76 -8.06 -9.10 -4.91
N GLU A 77 -7.62 -10.33 -5.15
CA GLU A 77 -6.54 -10.63 -6.11
C GLU A 77 -7.00 -10.21 -7.52
N ARG A 78 -7.02 -8.90 -7.81
CA ARG A 78 -7.18 -8.40 -9.16
C ARG A 78 -5.85 -8.54 -9.88
N GLY A 79 -5.69 -9.71 -10.50
CA GLY A 79 -4.87 -9.79 -11.70
C GLY A 79 -3.56 -10.55 -11.56
N ARG A 80 -3.65 -11.86 -11.34
CA ARG A 80 -2.82 -12.78 -12.15
C ARG A 80 -3.22 -12.79 -13.64
N GLY A 81 -4.26 -12.02 -14.01
CA GLY A 81 -4.92 -12.04 -15.32
C GLY A 81 -5.05 -10.70 -16.05
N ALA A 82 -4.42 -9.61 -15.61
CA ALA A 82 -4.06 -8.57 -16.57
C ALA A 82 -2.72 -8.99 -17.16
N ALA A 83 -2.76 -9.97 -18.08
CA ALA A 83 -1.71 -10.05 -19.08
C ALA A 83 -1.77 -8.71 -19.81
N PHE A 84 -1.06 -7.70 -19.29
CA PHE A 84 -0.74 -6.50 -20.04
C PHE A 84 -0.34 -7.03 -21.40
N ALA A 85 -1.08 -6.68 -22.45
CA ALA A 85 -0.85 -7.25 -23.76
C ALA A 85 0.62 -6.98 -24.07
N LYS A 86 1.45 -8.01 -23.89
CA LYS A 86 2.91 -7.87 -23.81
C LYS A 86 3.42 -7.12 -25.06
N ASN A 87 2.75 -7.43 -26.16
CA ASN A 87 2.86 -6.83 -27.48
C ASN A 87 2.69 -5.30 -27.54
N GLU A 88 1.92 -4.65 -26.66
CA GLU A 88 1.75 -3.19 -26.67
C GLU A 88 2.84 -2.48 -25.87
N LEU A 89 3.22 -3.01 -24.71
CA LEU A 89 4.29 -2.43 -23.90
C LEU A 89 5.66 -2.58 -24.57
N ASP A 90 5.91 -3.74 -25.19
CA ASP A 90 7.15 -4.01 -25.92
C ASP A 90 7.38 -2.98 -27.04
N ARG A 91 6.31 -2.51 -27.71
CA ARG A 91 6.40 -1.48 -28.76
C ARG A 91 6.91 -0.14 -28.28
N PHE A 92 6.73 0.16 -26.99
CA PHE A 92 7.19 1.40 -26.36
C PHE A 92 8.47 1.20 -25.53
N GLY A 93 9.02 -0.02 -25.50
CA GLY A 93 10.12 -0.37 -24.59
C GLY A 93 9.74 -0.17 -23.12
N ALA A 94 8.44 -0.28 -22.79
CA ALA A 94 7.91 -0.02 -21.47
C ALA A 94 7.99 -1.26 -20.57
N VAL A 95 8.24 -1.04 -19.29
CA VAL A 95 8.29 -2.10 -18.26
C VAL A 95 7.05 -1.96 -17.36
N PRO A 96 6.26 -3.03 -17.12
CA PRO A 96 5.14 -2.95 -16.20
C PRO A 96 5.61 -2.67 -14.76
N ALA A 97 4.94 -1.75 -14.07
CA ALA A 97 5.29 -1.37 -12.69
C ALA A 97 5.35 -2.56 -11.72
N VAL A 98 4.45 -3.54 -11.87
CA VAL A 98 4.42 -4.75 -11.04
C VAL A 98 5.67 -5.63 -11.15
N THR A 99 6.49 -5.44 -12.19
CA THR A 99 7.72 -6.24 -12.39
C THR A 99 8.96 -5.61 -11.75
N VAL A 100 8.85 -4.35 -11.30
CA VAL A 100 9.95 -3.61 -10.67
C VAL A 100 9.70 -3.36 -9.18
N VAL A 101 8.66 -3.99 -8.62
CA VAL A 101 8.28 -3.94 -7.22
C VAL A 101 8.35 -5.35 -6.63
N GLN A 102 8.88 -5.46 -5.42
CA GLN A 102 8.99 -6.68 -4.64
C GLN A 102 8.23 -6.48 -3.31
N THR A 103 7.55 -7.53 -2.86
CA THR A 103 6.82 -7.58 -1.57
C THR A 103 7.08 -8.91 -0.88
N ASP A 104 6.81 -8.98 0.42
CA ASP A 104 6.72 -10.27 1.10
C ASP A 104 5.53 -11.08 0.54
N ALA A 105 5.63 -12.42 0.54
CA ALA A 105 4.61 -13.32 0.02
C ALA A 105 3.22 -13.17 0.69
N HIS A 106 3.17 -12.52 1.85
CA HIS A 106 1.92 -12.20 2.54
C HIS A 106 1.12 -11.05 1.90
N TYR A 107 1.73 -10.22 1.04
CA TYR A 107 1.14 -9.00 0.46
C TYR A 107 1.09 -8.98 -1.07
#